data_AF-A0A845XBN2-F1
#
_entry.id   AF-A0A845XBN2-F1
#
_cell.length_a   1.000
_cell.length_b   1.000
_cell.length_c   1.000
_cell.angle_alpha   90.00
_cell.angle_beta   90.00
_cell.angle_gamma   90.00
#
_symmetry.space_group_name_H-M   'P 1'
#
loop_
_entity.id
_entity.type
_entity.pdbx_description
1 polymer ?
#
loop_
_entity_poly.entity_id
_entity_poly.type
_entity_poly.pdbx_seq_one_letter_code
_entity_poly.pdbx_strand_id
1 'polypeptide(L)'
;MTTPIETPDWVKSAVFYQIFPDRFAIGTPPEDIFNPQIPLEAWNAPPTLQGYKGGNLWGVIENLDYLQNLGITAIYFTPIFQSASNHRYHTHDYYQVDPLLGGNPALQALLKAAHDRNIKIVLDGVFNHCSRGFFQFNDILENGPHSPWLDWFKVEGWPLSAYDGSRTANYRGWWNNRALPEFNHDHP
;
A
#
# COMPACT_ATOMS: atom_id res chain seq x y z
N MET A 1 -5.97 -24.60 32.72
CA MET A 1 -5.94 -23.16 33.05
C MET A 1 -5.88 -22.41 31.74
N THR A 2 -6.81 -21.49 31.47
CA THR A 2 -6.80 -20.67 30.25
C THR A 2 -5.86 -19.49 30.48
N THR A 3 -4.85 -19.32 29.63
CA THR A 3 -3.98 -18.13 29.64
C THR A 3 -4.86 -16.88 29.45
N PRO A 4 -4.68 -15.82 30.26
CA PRO A 4 -5.40 -14.57 30.06
C PRO A 4 -5.14 -14.00 28.67
N ILE A 5 -6.13 -13.32 28.09
CA ILE A 5 -5.93 -12.60 26.84
C ILE A 5 -5.06 -11.38 27.12
N GLU A 6 -3.94 -11.27 26.41
CA GLU A 6 -3.02 -10.14 26.49
C GLU A 6 -3.04 -9.32 25.19
N THR A 7 -2.97 -8.01 25.33
CA THR A 7 -2.93 -7.04 24.21
C THR A 7 -1.86 -5.99 24.49
N PRO A 8 -1.22 -5.38 23.48
CA PRO A 8 -0.18 -4.38 23.71
C PRO A 8 -0.65 -3.21 24.59
N ASP A 9 -0.03 -3.03 25.76
CA ASP A 9 -0.46 -2.03 26.74
C ASP A 9 -0.36 -0.59 26.22
N TRP A 10 0.66 -0.30 25.41
CA TRP A 10 0.87 1.05 24.86
C TRP A 10 -0.32 1.55 24.03
N VAL A 11 -1.07 0.65 23.40
CA VAL A 11 -2.25 0.98 22.58
C VAL A 11 -3.37 1.56 23.45
N LYS A 12 -3.51 1.08 24.69
CA LYS A 12 -4.58 1.49 25.62
C LYS A 12 -4.49 2.98 25.99
N SER A 13 -3.31 3.57 25.89
CA SER A 13 -3.03 4.98 26.15
C SER A 13 -2.65 5.77 24.89
N ALA A 14 -2.73 5.16 23.71
CA ALA A 14 -2.32 5.81 22.48
C ALA A 14 -3.43 6.68 21.88
N VAL A 15 -3.05 7.79 21.28
CA VAL A 15 -3.90 8.59 20.40
C VAL A 15 -3.45 8.37 18.97
N PHE A 16 -4.29 7.69 18.19
CA PHE A 16 -4.02 7.35 16.79
C PHE A 16 -4.40 8.49 15.84
N TYR A 17 -3.60 8.64 14.79
CA TYR A 17 -3.91 9.51 13.66
C TYR A 17 -3.74 8.73 12.35
N GLN A 18 -4.80 8.62 11.57
CA GLN A 18 -4.75 7.95 10.27
C GLN A 18 -4.26 8.91 9.19
N ILE A 19 -3.28 8.47 8.38
CA ILE A 19 -2.73 9.26 7.28
C ILE A 19 -2.94 8.52 5.95
N PHE A 20 -3.47 9.24 4.96
CA PHE A 20 -3.39 8.86 3.55
C PHE A 20 -2.16 9.56 2.91
N PRO A 21 -1.04 8.86 2.68
CA PRO A 21 0.26 9.49 2.41
C PRO A 21 0.27 10.41 1.19
N ASP A 22 -0.35 10.00 0.08
CA ASP A 22 -0.36 10.76 -1.18
C ASP A 22 -1.18 12.06 -1.10
N ARG A 23 -1.82 12.36 0.04
CA ARG A 23 -2.61 13.59 0.27
C ARG A 23 -2.28 14.30 1.58
N PHE A 24 -1.28 13.85 2.32
CA PHE A 24 -0.98 14.44 3.63
C PHE A 24 -0.12 15.70 3.52
N ALA A 25 1.10 15.55 2.98
CA ALA A 25 2.02 16.64 2.75
C ALA A 25 3.02 16.25 1.66
N ILE A 26 3.43 17.22 0.85
CA ILE A 26 4.54 17.08 -0.09
C ILE A 26 5.81 17.49 0.64
N GLY A 27 6.73 16.55 0.84
CA GLY A 27 8.06 16.84 1.37
C GLY A 27 9.15 16.70 0.33
N THR A 28 10.35 17.14 0.70
CA THR A 28 11.52 17.18 -0.19
C THR A 28 12.49 16.05 0.16
N PRO A 29 12.74 15.09 -0.74
CA PRO A 29 13.75 14.05 -0.49
C PRO A 29 15.16 14.67 -0.40
N PRO A 30 16.07 14.07 0.38
CA PRO A 30 17.45 14.57 0.55
C PRO A 30 18.31 14.46 -0.71
N GLU A 31 17.93 13.61 -1.67
CA GLU A 31 18.51 13.52 -3.01
C GLU A 31 17.38 13.66 -4.04
N ASP A 32 17.68 14.20 -5.24
CA ASP A 32 16.71 14.26 -6.35
C ASP A 32 16.62 12.87 -7.01
N ILE A 33 15.96 11.92 -6.33
CA ILE A 33 15.99 10.50 -6.72
C ILE A 33 15.10 10.25 -7.97
N PHE A 34 14.19 11.17 -8.30
CA PHE A 34 13.29 11.03 -9.45
C PHE A 34 12.83 12.39 -9.98
N ASN A 35 13.36 12.84 -11.12
CA ASN A 35 12.83 14.00 -11.83
C ASN A 35 12.69 13.81 -13.36
N PRO A 36 11.77 12.95 -13.82
CA PRO A 36 10.92 13.28 -14.94
C PRO A 36 9.70 14.06 -14.43
N GLN A 37 9.14 14.97 -15.23
CA GLN A 37 7.90 15.69 -14.91
C GLN A 37 6.74 14.69 -14.67
N ILE A 38 6.55 14.26 -13.42
CA ILE A 38 5.45 13.37 -13.05
C ILE A 38 4.16 14.19 -13.15
N PRO A 39 3.14 13.71 -13.90
CA PRO A 39 1.88 14.43 -14.04
C PRO A 39 1.08 14.31 -12.73
N LEU A 40 1.31 15.26 -11.82
CA LEU A 40 0.58 15.40 -10.57
C LEU A 40 -0.60 16.36 -10.75
N GLU A 41 -1.72 16.04 -10.11
CA GLU A 41 -2.82 17.00 -9.98
C GLU A 41 -2.43 18.13 -9.03
N ALA A 42 -2.99 19.32 -9.27
CA ALA A 42 -2.85 20.42 -8.33
C ALA A 42 -3.30 20.01 -6.92
N TRP A 43 -2.52 20.39 -5.91
CA TRP A 43 -2.74 20.03 -4.50
C TRP A 43 -4.15 20.36 -4.03
N ASN A 44 -4.64 21.54 -4.38
CA ASN A 44 -5.95 22.05 -3.96
C ASN A 44 -7.12 21.60 -4.85
N ALA A 45 -6.86 20.86 -5.94
CA ALA A 45 -7.94 20.34 -6.76
C ALA A 45 -8.63 19.15 -6.05
N PRO A 46 -9.95 18.93 -6.24
CA PRO A 46 -10.61 17.73 -5.74
C PRO A 46 -9.89 16.45 -6.19
N PRO A 47 -9.80 15.40 -5.36
CA PRO A 47 -9.19 14.13 -5.77
C PRO A 47 -10.02 13.45 -6.87
N THR A 48 -9.35 12.93 -7.88
CA THR A 48 -9.96 12.00 -8.86
C THR A 48 -9.64 10.55 -8.52
N LEU A 49 -10.29 9.62 -9.22
CA LEU A 49 -10.08 8.18 -9.01
C LEU A 49 -8.64 7.74 -9.31
N GLN A 50 -7.97 8.36 -10.30
CA GLN A 50 -6.64 7.94 -10.75
C GLN A 50 -5.53 8.97 -10.46
N GLY A 51 -5.88 10.22 -10.15
CA GLY A 51 -4.90 11.30 -10.00
C GLY A 51 -3.99 11.12 -8.79
N TYR A 52 -2.71 11.43 -8.97
CA TYR A 52 -1.72 11.54 -7.89
C TYR A 52 -1.61 13.00 -7.45
N LYS A 53 -1.39 13.28 -6.15
CA LYS A 53 -1.14 14.66 -5.67
C LYS A 53 0.31 14.88 -5.23
N GLY A 54 1.08 13.82 -5.04
CA GLY A 54 2.51 13.91 -4.74
C GLY A 54 2.84 13.97 -3.25
N GLY A 55 1.87 13.70 -2.38
CA GLY A 55 2.17 13.54 -0.96
C GLY A 55 3.10 12.34 -0.74
N ASN A 56 4.02 12.45 0.21
CA ASN A 56 5.07 11.44 0.40
C ASN A 56 5.50 11.32 1.87
N LEU A 57 6.32 10.31 2.20
CA LEU A 57 6.73 10.07 3.58
C LEU A 57 7.68 11.15 4.12
N TRP A 58 8.43 11.83 3.26
CA TRP A 58 9.23 13.00 3.66
C TRP A 58 8.34 14.13 4.18
N GLY A 59 7.20 14.38 3.51
CA GLY A 59 6.22 15.36 3.97
C GLY A 59 5.63 14.99 5.33
N VAL A 60 5.49 13.70 5.63
CA VAL A 60 5.10 13.24 6.98
C VAL A 60 6.19 13.56 8.00
N ILE A 61 7.46 13.28 7.69
CA ILE A 61 8.61 13.58 8.56
C ILE A 61 8.64 15.07 8.91
N GLU A 62 8.52 15.93 7.90
CA GLU A 62 8.53 17.40 8.04
C GLU A 62 7.37 17.93 8.91
N ASN A 63 6.29 17.15 9.06
CA ASN A 63 5.11 17.51 9.84
C ASN A 63 4.97 16.72 11.16
N LEU A 64 6.00 15.99 11.61
CA LEU A 64 5.95 15.28 12.89
C LEU A 64 5.78 16.23 14.08
N ASP A 65 6.32 17.44 14.02
CA ASP A 65 6.16 18.43 15.09
C ASP A 65 4.71 18.90 15.20
N TYR A 66 4.01 19.07 14.08
CA TYR A 66 2.56 19.33 14.06
C TYR A 66 1.78 18.19 14.72
N LEU A 67 2.07 16.94 14.34
CA LEU A 67 1.38 15.76 14.88
C LEU A 67 1.65 15.59 16.39
N GLN A 68 2.88 15.83 16.82
CA GLN A 68 3.24 15.76 18.24
C GLN A 68 2.56 16.86 19.05
N ASN A 69 2.50 18.10 18.54
CA ASN A 69 1.79 19.22 19.18
C ASN A 69 0.28 18.97 19.29
N LEU A 70 -0.31 18.23 18.35
CA LEU A 70 -1.71 17.79 18.43
C LEU A 70 -1.94 16.72 19.52
N GLY A 71 -0.88 16.10 20.04
CA GLY A 71 -0.93 15.05 21.06
C GLY A 71 -0.98 13.64 20.51
N ILE A 72 -0.65 13.45 19.22
CA ILE A 72 -0.64 12.13 18.58
C ILE A 72 0.55 11.31 19.06
N THR A 73 0.30 10.05 19.40
CA THR A 73 1.34 9.10 19.85
C THR A 73 1.45 7.87 18.95
N ALA A 74 0.57 7.71 17.97
CA ALA A 74 0.65 6.66 16.97
C ALA A 74 0.06 7.12 15.62
N ILE A 75 0.73 6.75 14.53
CA ILE A 75 0.28 7.00 13.17
C ILE A 75 -0.06 5.66 12.53
N TYR A 76 -1.22 5.60 11.87
CA TYR A 76 -1.62 4.47 11.02
C TYR A 76 -1.70 4.94 9.58
N PHE A 77 -1.00 4.29 8.66
CA PHE A 77 -1.08 4.61 7.24
C PHE A 77 -2.07 3.71 6.52
N THR A 78 -2.76 4.23 5.50
CA THR A 78 -3.26 3.39 4.40
C THR A 78 -2.09 2.70 3.67
N PRO A 79 -2.31 1.81 2.68
CA PRO A 79 -1.21 1.07 2.06
C PRO A 79 -0.12 1.99 1.50
N ILE A 80 1.14 1.62 1.76
CA ILE A 80 2.35 2.35 1.31
C ILE A 80 3.22 1.53 0.36
N PHE A 81 2.95 0.23 0.23
CA PHE A 81 3.72 -0.66 -0.62
C PHE A 81 3.52 -0.35 -2.10
N GLN A 82 4.49 -0.75 -2.91
CA GLN A 82 4.56 -0.45 -4.33
C GLN A 82 3.26 -0.86 -5.02
N SER A 83 2.66 0.06 -5.78
CA SER A 83 1.38 -0.16 -6.43
C SER A 83 1.23 0.70 -7.69
N ALA A 84 0.45 0.22 -8.64
CA ALA A 84 0.06 1.00 -9.82
C ALA A 84 -1.16 1.93 -9.57
N SER A 85 -1.63 2.04 -8.33
CA SER A 85 -2.81 2.84 -7.95
C SER A 85 -2.44 3.96 -6.98
N ASN A 86 -3.07 5.14 -7.12
CA ASN A 86 -2.87 6.29 -6.23
C ASN A 86 -3.23 5.99 -4.75
N HIS A 87 -4.15 5.05 -4.52
CA HIS A 87 -4.57 4.57 -3.19
C HIS A 87 -3.81 3.32 -2.71
N ARG A 88 -2.95 2.73 -3.54
CA ARG A 88 -2.01 1.65 -3.23
C ARG A 88 -2.57 0.30 -2.75
N TYR A 89 -3.89 0.09 -2.86
CA TYR A 89 -4.52 -1.21 -2.56
C TYR A 89 -4.25 -2.27 -3.65
N HIS A 90 -3.71 -1.87 -4.81
CA HIS A 90 -3.34 -2.80 -5.88
C HIS A 90 -1.86 -3.17 -5.72
N THR A 91 -1.50 -3.97 -4.71
CA THR A 91 -0.08 -4.22 -4.40
C THR A 91 0.65 -4.93 -5.55
N HIS A 92 1.79 -4.37 -5.95
CA HIS A 92 2.72 -4.92 -6.91
C HIS A 92 3.84 -5.67 -6.20
N ASP A 93 4.41 -5.08 -5.14
CA ASP A 93 5.45 -5.68 -4.32
C ASP A 93 5.26 -5.26 -2.85
N TYR A 94 5.11 -6.24 -1.95
CA TYR A 94 4.97 -6.00 -0.51
C TYR A 94 6.30 -5.68 0.18
N TYR A 95 7.44 -5.94 -0.47
CA TYR A 95 8.78 -5.73 0.09
C TYR A 95 9.36 -4.35 -0.24
N GLN A 96 8.69 -3.59 -1.09
CA GLN A 96 9.09 -2.25 -1.51
C GLN A 96 8.00 -1.26 -1.14
N VAL A 97 8.35 -0.20 -0.42
CA VAL A 97 7.53 1.01 -0.32
C VAL A 97 7.50 1.68 -1.69
N ASP A 98 6.35 2.23 -2.03
CA ASP A 98 6.11 2.86 -3.32
C ASP A 98 7.15 3.97 -3.61
N PRO A 99 7.78 3.98 -4.80
CA PRO A 99 8.79 4.96 -5.15
C PRO A 99 8.29 6.42 -5.05
N LEU A 100 7.01 6.68 -5.37
CA LEU A 100 6.45 8.03 -5.28
C LEU A 100 6.29 8.50 -3.82
N LEU A 101 6.28 7.59 -2.86
CA LEU A 101 6.30 7.93 -1.43
C LEU A 101 7.72 8.10 -0.87
N GLY A 102 8.75 7.88 -1.68
CA GLY A 102 10.17 7.95 -1.29
C GLY A 102 10.81 6.59 -0.99
N GLY A 103 10.08 5.48 -1.20
CA GLY A 103 10.62 4.13 -1.07
C GLY A 103 11.06 3.74 0.35
N ASN A 104 11.76 2.61 0.44
CA ASN A 104 12.26 2.08 1.71
C ASN A 104 13.15 3.07 2.49
N PRO A 105 14.01 3.91 1.85
CA PRO A 105 14.78 4.92 2.57
C PRO A 105 13.91 5.93 3.31
N ALA A 106 12.81 6.41 2.70
CA ALA A 106 11.92 7.35 3.35
C ALA A 106 11.17 6.72 4.53
N LEU A 107 10.75 5.45 4.42
CA LEU A 107 10.14 4.73 5.54
C LEU A 107 11.13 4.55 6.70
N GLN A 108 12.40 4.20 6.42
CA GLN A 108 13.42 4.07 7.47
C GLN A 108 13.67 5.40 8.19
N ALA A 109 13.79 6.50 7.45
CA ALA A 109 13.94 7.83 8.02
C ALA A 109 12.73 8.23 8.88
N LEU A 110 11.52 7.96 8.40
CA LEU A 110 10.28 8.22 9.13
C LEU A 110 10.18 7.42 10.42
N LEU A 111 10.45 6.11 10.36
CA LEU A 111 10.43 5.25 11.55
C LEU A 111 11.40 5.79 12.60
N LYS A 112 12.62 6.18 12.20
CA LYS A 112 13.59 6.79 13.10
C LYS A 112 13.03 8.07 13.72
N ALA A 113 12.61 9.03 12.89
CA ALA A 113 12.16 10.34 13.35
C ALA A 113 10.91 10.29 14.24
N ALA A 114 9.99 9.36 13.96
CA ALA A 114 8.80 9.11 14.75
C ALA A 114 9.15 8.44 16.09
N HIS A 115 10.00 7.41 16.09
CA HIS A 115 10.41 6.73 17.32
C HIS A 115 11.24 7.62 18.25
N ASP A 116 12.10 8.51 17.70
CA ASP A 116 12.80 9.55 18.48
C ASP A 116 11.82 10.47 19.23
N ARG A 117 10.58 10.62 18.73
CA ARG A 117 9.46 11.38 19.33
C ARG A 117 8.49 10.52 20.14
N ASN A 118 8.80 9.23 20.33
CA ASN A 118 7.92 8.22 20.93
C ASN A 118 6.57 8.04 20.21
N ILE A 119 6.50 8.32 18.90
CA ILE A 119 5.34 8.08 18.05
C ILE A 119 5.45 6.70 17.41
N LYS A 120 4.46 5.82 17.59
CA LYS A 120 4.42 4.49 16.95
C LYS A 120 3.92 4.57 15.52
N ILE A 121 4.37 3.67 14.65
CA ILE A 121 3.89 3.56 13.26
C ILE A 121 3.22 2.20 13.06
N VAL A 122 2.03 2.18 12.48
CA VAL A 122 1.29 0.99 12.06
C VAL A 122 1.05 1.05 10.55
N LEU A 123 1.30 -0.06 9.86
CA LEU A 123 1.13 -0.19 8.40
C LEU A 123 -0.10 -1.03 8.06
N ASP A 124 -0.69 -0.72 6.91
CA ASP A 124 -1.82 -1.49 6.36
C ASP A 124 -1.34 -2.72 5.59
N GLY A 125 -1.81 -3.90 6.01
CA GLY A 125 -1.51 -5.19 5.39
C GLY A 125 -2.64 -5.65 4.48
N VAL A 126 -2.52 -5.38 3.17
CA VAL A 126 -3.52 -5.78 2.16
C VAL A 126 -3.25 -7.22 1.71
N PHE A 127 -3.59 -8.20 2.56
CA PHE A 127 -3.24 -9.61 2.31
C PHE A 127 -4.37 -10.45 1.69
N ASN A 128 -5.53 -9.85 1.41
CA ASN A 128 -6.64 -10.57 0.76
C ASN A 128 -6.45 -10.72 -0.76
N HIS A 129 -5.85 -9.72 -1.39
CA HIS A 129 -5.64 -9.64 -2.83
C HIS A 129 -4.38 -8.85 -3.15
N CYS A 130 -3.89 -8.99 -4.37
CA CYS A 130 -2.79 -8.18 -4.92
C CYS A 130 -3.23 -7.45 -6.20
N SER A 131 -2.28 -7.04 -7.03
CA SER A 131 -2.53 -6.50 -8.37
C SER A 131 -2.24 -7.52 -9.46
N ARG A 132 -2.65 -7.18 -10.69
CA ARG A 132 -2.28 -7.93 -11.90
C ARG A 132 -0.77 -7.98 -12.17
N GLY A 133 -0.01 -7.00 -11.66
CA GLY A 133 1.45 -6.95 -11.81
C GLY A 133 2.22 -7.66 -10.69
N PHE A 134 1.53 -8.19 -9.68
CA PHE A 134 2.18 -8.98 -8.63
C PHE A 134 2.82 -10.23 -9.24
N PHE A 135 4.08 -10.49 -8.92
CA PHE A 135 4.94 -11.43 -9.65
C PHE A 135 4.27 -12.79 -9.95
N GLN A 136 3.75 -13.45 -8.93
CA GLN A 136 3.12 -14.77 -9.05
C GLN A 136 1.86 -14.73 -9.92
N PHE A 137 1.07 -13.66 -9.82
CA PHE A 137 -0.12 -13.50 -10.66
C PHE A 137 0.27 -13.18 -12.11
N ASN A 138 1.27 -12.31 -12.29
CA ASN A 138 1.79 -11.96 -13.61
C ASN A 138 2.35 -13.20 -14.32
N ASP A 139 3.01 -14.11 -13.61
CA ASP A 139 3.45 -15.37 -14.20
C ASP A 139 2.29 -16.23 -14.72
N ILE A 140 1.18 -16.30 -13.99
CA ILE A 140 -0.03 -16.99 -14.47
C ILE A 140 -0.57 -16.34 -15.74
N LEU A 141 -0.49 -15.00 -15.87
CA LEU A 141 -0.90 -14.31 -17.10
C LEU A 141 -0.01 -14.65 -18.29
N GLU A 142 1.30 -14.86 -18.06
CA GLU A 142 2.28 -15.20 -19.11
C GLU A 142 2.23 -16.68 -19.50
N ASN A 143 2.17 -17.58 -18.50
CA ASN A 143 2.34 -19.03 -18.69
C ASN A 143 1.03 -19.82 -18.68
N GLY A 144 -0.07 -19.18 -18.29
CA GLY A 144 -1.38 -19.80 -18.24
C GLY A 144 -1.42 -21.08 -17.38
N PRO A 145 -2.02 -22.18 -17.88
CA PRO A 145 -2.12 -23.45 -17.15
C PRO A 145 -0.77 -24.11 -16.78
N HIS A 146 0.35 -23.58 -17.27
CA HIS A 146 1.69 -24.12 -17.01
C HIS A 146 2.42 -23.38 -15.89
N SER A 147 1.83 -22.31 -15.34
CA SER A 147 2.44 -21.57 -14.24
C SER A 147 2.58 -22.44 -12.98
N PRO A 148 3.70 -22.38 -12.25
CA PRO A 148 3.86 -23.09 -10.99
C PRO A 148 3.10 -22.42 -9.82
N TRP A 149 2.51 -21.24 -10.03
CA TRP A 149 1.81 -20.47 -8.99
C TRP A 149 0.28 -20.57 -9.06
N LEU A 150 -0.29 -21.49 -9.85
CA LEU A 150 -1.76 -21.58 -10.04
C LEU A 150 -2.53 -21.64 -8.72
N ASP A 151 -2.07 -22.44 -7.77
CA ASP A 151 -2.74 -22.64 -6.49
C ASP A 151 -2.63 -21.44 -5.54
N TRP A 152 -1.83 -20.42 -5.87
CA TRP A 152 -1.77 -19.17 -5.11
C TRP A 152 -3.00 -18.28 -5.32
N PHE A 153 -3.79 -18.53 -6.36
CA PHE A 153 -4.94 -17.71 -6.74
C PHE A 153 -6.17 -18.57 -7.04
N LYS A 154 -7.33 -17.92 -7.00
CA LYS A 154 -8.62 -18.58 -7.28
C LYS A 154 -8.94 -18.51 -8.78
N VAL A 155 -8.25 -19.32 -9.58
CA VAL A 155 -8.49 -19.45 -11.03
C VAL A 155 -9.77 -20.27 -11.27
N GLU A 156 -10.65 -19.78 -12.14
CA GLU A 156 -11.97 -20.38 -12.41
C GLU A 156 -12.06 -21.04 -13.79
N GLY A 157 -11.17 -20.68 -14.73
CA GLY A 157 -11.15 -21.25 -16.08
C GLY A 157 -10.11 -20.61 -17.00
N TRP A 158 -10.14 -20.96 -18.28
CA TRP A 158 -9.21 -20.47 -19.30
C TRP A 158 -9.93 -20.09 -20.60
N PRO A 159 -9.42 -19.11 -21.37
CA PRO A 159 -8.28 -18.25 -21.07
C PRO A 159 -8.61 -17.16 -20.03
N LEU A 160 -7.62 -16.60 -19.35
CA LEU A 160 -7.86 -15.44 -18.47
C LEU A 160 -8.07 -14.16 -19.28
N SER A 161 -8.83 -13.22 -18.72
CA SER A 161 -9.05 -11.88 -19.30
C SER A 161 -8.79 -10.76 -18.28
N ALA A 162 -7.51 -10.53 -17.95
CA ALA A 162 -7.10 -9.61 -16.89
C ALA A 162 -7.36 -8.12 -17.19
N TYR A 163 -7.43 -7.75 -18.46
CA TYR A 163 -7.59 -6.36 -18.90
C TYR A 163 -8.81 -6.14 -19.83
N ASP A 164 -9.25 -7.15 -20.58
CA ASP A 164 -10.35 -7.00 -21.55
C ASP A 164 -11.72 -7.19 -20.88
N GLY A 165 -12.35 -6.04 -20.61
CA GLY A 165 -13.68 -5.86 -20.03
C GLY A 165 -14.80 -6.69 -20.68
N SER A 166 -14.68 -6.99 -21.97
CA SER A 166 -15.73 -7.67 -22.75
C SER A 166 -15.82 -9.18 -22.49
N ARG A 167 -14.80 -9.76 -21.86
CA ARG A 167 -14.72 -11.18 -21.52
C ARG A 167 -14.73 -11.39 -20.01
N THR A 168 -15.17 -12.58 -19.60
CA THR A 168 -15.05 -13.03 -18.21
C THR A 168 -13.58 -13.11 -17.82
N ALA A 169 -13.25 -12.66 -16.61
CA ALA A 169 -11.86 -12.65 -16.14
C ALA A 169 -11.31 -14.08 -15.97
N ASN A 170 -12.17 -15.04 -15.59
CA ASN A 170 -11.88 -16.44 -15.28
C ASN A 170 -10.92 -16.64 -14.10
N TYR A 171 -10.90 -15.69 -13.17
CA TYR A 171 -10.32 -15.79 -11.84
C TYR A 171 -11.10 -14.88 -10.90
N ARG A 172 -11.12 -15.22 -9.61
CA ARG A 172 -11.80 -14.40 -8.61
C ARG A 172 -10.99 -13.15 -8.30
N GLY A 173 -11.65 -12.01 -8.36
CA GLY A 173 -11.12 -10.73 -7.90
C GLY A 173 -11.96 -10.16 -6.76
N TRP A 174 -11.36 -9.38 -5.88
CA TRP A 174 -12.06 -8.70 -4.80
C TRP A 174 -13.21 -7.87 -5.36
N TRP A 175 -14.44 -8.11 -4.87
CA TRP A 175 -15.67 -7.50 -5.39
C TRP A 175 -15.83 -7.64 -6.92
N ASN A 176 -15.43 -8.78 -7.48
CA ASN A 176 -15.43 -9.06 -8.92
C ASN A 176 -14.60 -8.06 -9.75
N ASN A 177 -13.68 -7.33 -9.12
CA ASN A 177 -12.77 -6.44 -9.82
C ASN A 177 -11.54 -7.20 -10.29
N ARG A 178 -11.40 -7.37 -11.60
CA ARG A 178 -10.25 -8.03 -12.25
C ARG A 178 -8.90 -7.37 -11.92
N ALA A 179 -8.89 -6.12 -11.46
CA ALA A 179 -7.66 -5.47 -11.01
C ALA A 179 -7.08 -6.04 -9.71
N LEU A 180 -7.88 -6.80 -8.96
CA LEU A 180 -7.62 -7.23 -7.59
C LEU A 180 -7.72 -8.76 -7.46
N PRO A 181 -6.85 -9.55 -8.12
CA PRO A 181 -6.85 -11.00 -7.96
C PRO A 181 -6.74 -11.42 -6.49
N GLU A 182 -7.69 -12.24 -6.03
CA GLU A 182 -7.70 -12.75 -4.66
C GLU A 182 -6.68 -13.89 -4.49
N PHE A 183 -5.92 -13.84 -3.41
CA PHE A 183 -5.10 -14.97 -2.99
C PHE A 183 -5.99 -16.16 -2.60
N ASN A 184 -5.45 -17.35 -2.78
CA ASN A 184 -5.99 -18.58 -2.22
C ASN A 184 -5.39 -18.83 -0.83
N HIS A 185 -6.03 -18.33 0.22
CA HIS A 185 -5.56 -18.46 1.60
C HIS A 185 -5.59 -19.89 2.15
N ASP A 186 -6.23 -20.84 1.45
CA ASP A 186 -6.19 -22.25 1.80
C ASP A 186 -4.88 -22.93 1.33
N HIS A 187 -4.11 -22.28 0.45
CA HIS A 187 -2.79 -22.73 0.03
C HIS A 187 -1.74 -22.34 1.10
N PRO A 188 -0.97 -23.31 1.63
CA PRO A 188 -0.07 -23.11 2.77
C PRO A 188 1.20 -22.30 2.44
#